data_AF-B0N876-F1
#
_entry.id   AF-B0N876-F1
#
_cell.length_a   1.000
_cell.length_b   1.000
_cell.length_c   1.000
_cell.angle_alpha   90.00
_cell.angle_beta   90.00
_cell.angle_gamma   90.00
#
_symmetry.space_group_name_H-M   'P 1'
#
loop_
_entity.id
_entity.type
_entity.pdbx_description
1 polymer ?
#
loop_
_entity_poly.entity_id
_entity_poly.type
_entity_poly.pdbx_seq_one_letter_code
_entity_poly.pdbx_strand_id
1 'polypeptide(L)' 'MNQPPKMISTKDSGSFNDQLNSLYVLSKKLKAYEESVEDNDIKMTLGRVNSTIKNHYSELLGCLNG' A
#
# COMPACT_ATOMS: atom_id res chain seq x y z
N MET A 1 6.62 29.85 -16.28
CA MET A 1 5.61 29.91 -15.21
C MET A 1 6.05 28.96 -14.11
N ASN A 2 6.35 29.48 -12.93
CA ASN A 2 6.68 28.65 -11.76
C ASN A 2 5.36 28.09 -11.23
N GLN A 3 5.08 26.80 -11.47
CA GLN A 3 3.94 26.17 -10.83
C GLN A 3 4.15 26.19 -9.31
N PRO A 4 3.14 26.56 -8.51
CA PRO A 4 3.25 26.47 -7.07
C PRO A 4 3.54 25.02 -6.67
N PRO A 5 4.36 24.79 -5.63
CA PRO A 5 4.65 23.45 -5.13
C PRO A 5 3.36 22.69 -4.87
N LYS A 6 3.34 21.40 -5.17
CA LYS A 6 2.18 20.53 -5.00
C LYS A 6 1.97 20.27 -3.49
N MET A 7 1.38 21.22 -2.79
CA MET A 7 1.11 21.07 -1.36
C MET A 7 -0.15 20.23 -1.14
N ILE A 8 0.04 19.03 -0.58
CA ILE A 8 -1.07 18.22 -0.05
C ILE A 8 -1.65 18.92 1.18
N SER A 9 -2.98 18.98 1.29
CA SER A 9 -3.62 19.56 2.48
C SER A 9 -3.31 18.71 3.72
N THR A 10 -3.27 19.31 4.91
CA THR A 10 -3.02 18.57 6.17
C THR A 10 -4.03 17.44 6.40
N LYS A 11 -5.29 17.62 5.96
CA LYS A 11 -6.34 16.60 6.00
C LYS A 11 -6.01 15.42 5.09
N ASP A 12 -5.61 15.70 3.86
CA ASP A 12 -5.27 14.66 2.88
C ASP A 12 -3.99 13.92 3.28
N SER A 13 -3.01 14.64 3.86
CA SER A 13 -1.79 14.05 4.39
C SER A 13 -2.07 13.08 5.54
N GLY A 14 -2.96 13.44 6.47
CA GLY A 14 -3.41 12.54 7.53
C GLY A 14 -4.09 11.27 6.97
N SER A 15 -5.00 11.46 6.03
CA SER A 15 -5.68 10.34 5.37
C SER A 15 -4.72 9.41 4.62
N PHE A 16 -3.69 9.95 3.95
CA PHE A 16 -2.69 9.15 3.25
C PHE A 16 -1.80 8.37 4.22
N ASN A 17 -1.47 8.95 5.37
CA ASN A 17 -0.73 8.23 6.41
C ASN A 17 -1.52 7.04 6.97
N ASP A 18 -2.82 7.21 7.23
CA ASP A 18 -3.71 6.12 7.69
C ASP A 18 -3.82 5.01 6.64
N GLN A 19 -3.91 5.39 5.36
CA GLN A 19 -3.92 4.44 4.24
C GLN A 19 -2.59 3.69 4.10
N LEU A 20 -1.44 4.37 4.23
CA LEU A 20 -0.13 3.72 4.22
C LEU A 20 -0.01 2.68 5.33
N ASN A 21 -0.43 3.03 6.55
CA ASN A 21 -0.43 2.08 7.67
C ASN A 21 -1.35 0.88 7.39
N SER A 22 -2.54 1.13 6.84
CA SER A 22 -3.49 0.08 6.47
C SER A 22 -2.91 -0.89 5.43
N LEU A 23 -2.28 -0.37 4.38
CA LEU A 23 -1.61 -1.16 3.34
C LEU A 23 -0.45 -1.98 3.91
N TYR A 24 0.34 -1.40 4.81
CA TYR A 24 1.45 -2.08 5.48
C TYR A 24 0.97 -3.26 6.34
N VAL A 25 -0.04 -3.04 7.18
CA VAL A 25 -0.63 -4.10 8.02
C VAL A 25 -1.25 -5.19 7.14
N LEU A 26 -1.95 -4.83 6.06
CA LEU A 26 -2.57 -5.78 5.16
C LEU A 26 -1.52 -6.65 4.44
N SER A 27 -0.42 -6.06 3.98
CA SER A 27 0.69 -6.80 3.36
C SER A 27 1.28 -7.85 4.29
N LYS A 28 1.46 -7.52 5.58
CA LYS A 28 1.91 -8.48 6.60
C LYS A 28 0.92 -9.62 6.80
N LYS A 29 -0.37 -9.31 6.89
CA LYS A 29 -1.42 -10.33 7.06
C LYS A 29 -1.49 -11.28 5.86
N LEU A 30 -1.41 -10.75 4.64
CA LEU A 30 -1.40 -11.56 3.43
C LEU A 30 -0.20 -12.50 3.39
N LYS A 31 0.97 -12.03 3.81
CA LYS A 31 2.16 -12.89 3.88
C LYS A 31 1.99 -14.02 4.90
N ALA A 32 1.44 -13.72 6.07
CA ALA A 32 1.12 -14.74 7.06
C ALA A 32 0.09 -15.76 6.54
N TYR A 33 -0.94 -15.30 5.81
CA TYR A 33 -1.92 -16.20 5.20
C TYR A 33 -1.30 -17.08 4.11
N GLU A 34 -0.45 -16.52 3.25
CA GLU A 34 0.28 -17.24 2.21
C GLU A 34 1.13 -18.38 2.79
N GLU A 35 1.77 -18.13 3.94
CA GLU A 35 2.57 -19.13 4.66
C GLU A 35 1.73 -20.23 5.33
N SER A 36 0.49 -19.91 5.71
CA SER A 36 -0.41 -20.82 6.45
C SER A 36 -1.34 -21.68 5.58
N VAL A 37 -1.61 -21.24 4.35
CA VAL A 37 -2.51 -21.95 3.43
C VAL A 37 -1.77 -23.14 2.82
N GLU A 38 -2.47 -24.23 2.49
CA GLU A 38 -1.88 -25.37 1.76
C GLU A 38 -2.20 -25.32 0.27
N ASP A 39 -3.39 -24.82 -0.08
CA ASP A 39 -3.86 -24.69 -1.45
C ASP A 39 -2.97 -23.74 -2.28
N ASN A 40 -2.42 -24.29 -3.36
CA ASN A 40 -1.46 -23.57 -4.22
C ASN A 40 -2.11 -22.43 -5.02
N ASP A 41 -3.37 -22.57 -5.44
CA ASP A 41 -4.07 -21.53 -6.20
C ASP A 41 -4.39 -20.34 -5.30
N ILE A 42 -4.78 -20.61 -4.05
CA ILE A 42 -4.98 -19.59 -3.03
C ILE A 42 -3.64 -18.91 -2.69
N LYS A 43 -2.53 -19.66 -2.52
CA LYS A 43 -1.19 -19.06 -2.32
C LYS A 43 -0.80 -18.11 -3.46
N MET A 44 -0.97 -18.54 -4.71
CA MET A 44 -0.67 -17.70 -5.87
C MET A 44 -1.52 -16.42 -5.87
N THR A 45 -2.80 -16.54 -5.52
CA THR A 45 -3.70 -15.39 -5.41
C THR A 45 -3.26 -14.44 -4.31
N LEU A 46 -2.93 -14.94 -3.12
CA LEU A 46 -2.42 -14.13 -2.00
C LEU A 46 -1.12 -13.41 -2.37
N GLY A 47 -0.20 -14.09 -3.06
CA GLY A 47 1.04 -13.49 -3.57
C GLY A 47 0.79 -12.34 -4.55
N ARG A 48 -0.14 -12.51 -5.50
CA ARG A 48 -0.53 -11.47 -6.46
C ARG A 48 -1.17 -10.26 -5.76
N VAL A 49 -2.06 -10.49 -4.82
CA VAL A 49 -2.72 -9.43 -4.04
C VAL A 49 -1.69 -8.67 -3.20
N ASN A 50 -0.76 -9.39 -2.56
CA ASN A 50 0.29 -8.78 -1.75
C ASN A 50 1.23 -7.89 -2.59
N SER A 51 1.62 -8.34 -3.79
CA SER A 51 2.40 -7.53 -4.74
C SER A 51 1.66 -6.26 -5.16
N THR A 52 0.34 -6.37 -5.41
CA THR A 52 -0.50 -5.22 -5.77
C THR A 52 -0.56 -4.18 -4.63
N ILE A 53 -0.71 -4.64 -3.39
CA ILE A 53 -0.73 -3.76 -2.20
C ILE A 53 0.61 -3.07 -2.00
N LYS A 54 1.73 -3.76 -2.23
CA LYS A 54 3.06 -3.14 -2.16
C LYS A 54 3.23 -2.05 -3.21
N ASN A 55 2.73 -2.27 -4.43
CA ASN A 55 2.75 -1.24 -5.48
C ASN A 55 1.91 -0.01 -5.07
N HIS A 56 0.67 -0.21 -4.59
CA HIS A 56 -0.16 0.89 -4.10
C HIS A 56 0.49 1.65 -2.94
N TYR A 57 1.19 0.95 -2.03
CA TYR A 57 1.93 1.59 -0.95
C TYR A 57 3.04 2.50 -1.51
N SER A 58 3.82 2.02 -2.47
CA SER A 58 4.88 2.80 -3.13
C SER A 58 4.34 4.02 -3.87
N GLU A 59 3.22 3.88 -4.58
CA GLU A 59 2.56 4.99 -5.29
C GLU A 59 2.06 6.06 -4.30
N LEU A 60 1.39 5.64 -3.23
CA LEU A 60 0.87 6.55 -2.21
C LEU A 60 2.00 7.27 -1.45
N LEU A 61 3.10 6.57 -1.17
CA LEU A 61 4.29 7.16 -0.58
C LEU A 61 4.93 8.19 -1.53
N GLY A 62 4.93 7.91 -2.84
CA GLY A 62 5.35 8.85 -3.88
C GLY A 62 4.51 10.14 -3.88
N CYS A 63 3.20 10.05 -3.61
CA CYS A 63 2.34 11.21 -3.48
C CYS A 63 2.73 12.10 -2.27
N LEU A 64 3.15 11.50 -1.14
CA LEU A 64 3.55 12.26 0.05
C LEU A 64 4.94 12.91 -0.06
N ASN A 65 5.85 12.31 -0.83
CA ASN A 65 7.24 12.77 -0.97
C ASN A 65 7.46 13.69 -2.18
N GLY A 66 6.43 13.92 -3.00
CA GLY A 66 6.50 14.68 -4.26
C GLY A 66 5.96 16.10 -4.20
#